data_AF-D5BIS9-F1
#
_entry.id   AF-D5BIS9-F1
#
_cell.length_a   1.000
_cell.length_b   1.000
_cell.length_c   1.000
_cell.angle_alpha   90.00
_cell.angle_beta   90.00
_cell.angle_gamma   90.00
#
_symmetry.space_group_name_H-M   'P 1'
#
loop_
_entity.id
_entity.type
_entity.pdbx_description
1 polymer ?
#
loop_
_entity_poly.entity_id
_entity_poly.type
_entity_poly.pdbx_seq_one_letter_code
_entity_poly.pdbx_strand_id
1 'polypeptide(L)'
;MSKIRHVEFLTNILFNEIKYKLNNTYIWKREKENMATTKKATTANKKLDSDRLISLYMDYVLENEHAPKTVYKFCKENKLQEEEFYNFYGSFEGLEKGIWEKFYLNTVNVIEKSPEYPGFTNREKMLTFYYTFFEVLTANRSYVLFTLKKDPTPIKNLEQLKGLRKNVKHFSKGLVAEGNKDKTLKFLQQPEEIFSEAAWIQLLFLLKFWMDDNSAQFESTDVAIEKSVNTVFDVFDNTPLERVVDFGKFLYKQKMAK
;
A
#
# COMPACT_ATOMS: atom_id res chain seq x y z
N MET A 1 25.56 8.08 -22.42
CA MET A 1 24.67 7.06 -21.83
C MET A 1 23.26 7.63 -21.78
N SER A 2 22.27 6.92 -22.32
CA SER A 2 20.88 7.40 -22.36
C SER A 2 20.31 7.52 -20.94
N LYS A 3 19.58 8.62 -20.66
CA LYS A 3 18.86 8.89 -19.40
C LYS A 3 17.98 7.70 -18.93
N ILE A 4 17.50 6.88 -19.87
CA ILE A 4 16.69 5.68 -19.62
C ILE A 4 17.47 4.60 -18.87
N ARG A 5 18.76 4.40 -19.20
CA ARG A 5 19.62 3.40 -18.55
C ARG A 5 20.02 3.78 -17.11
N HIS A 6 19.92 5.05 -16.75
CA HIS A 6 20.25 5.51 -15.39
C HIS A 6 19.06 5.34 -14.44
N VAL A 7 17.83 5.47 -14.95
CA VAL A 7 16.60 5.19 -14.19
C VAL A 7 16.47 3.67 -13.98
N GLU A 8 16.67 2.85 -15.01
CA GLU A 8 16.71 1.38 -14.88
C GLU A 8 17.80 0.88 -13.91
N PHE A 9 18.94 1.57 -13.84
CA PHE A 9 20.04 1.20 -12.94
C PHE A 9 19.74 1.57 -11.48
N LEU A 10 19.17 2.75 -11.24
CA LEU A 10 18.77 3.18 -9.90
C LEU A 10 17.54 2.42 -9.40
N THR A 11 16.55 2.13 -10.26
CA THR A 11 15.42 1.27 -9.88
C THR A 11 15.88 -0.14 -9.58
N ASN A 12 16.78 -0.75 -10.36
CA ASN A 12 17.27 -2.11 -10.08
C ASN A 12 18.14 -2.19 -8.81
N ILE A 13 18.93 -1.16 -8.49
CA ILE A 13 19.73 -1.15 -7.25
C ILE A 13 18.83 -0.93 -6.03
N LEU A 14 17.94 0.06 -6.08
CA LEU A 14 16.97 0.28 -5.01
C LEU A 14 16.05 -0.93 -4.83
N PHE A 15 15.57 -1.53 -5.92
CA PHE A 15 14.70 -2.71 -5.91
C PHE A 15 15.42 -3.92 -5.33
N ASN A 16 16.68 -4.18 -5.69
CA ASN A 16 17.44 -5.28 -5.09
C ASN A 16 17.78 -5.01 -3.61
N GLU A 17 18.07 -3.77 -3.23
CA GLU A 17 18.37 -3.41 -1.85
C GLU A 17 17.11 -3.40 -0.97
N ILE A 18 15.98 -2.96 -1.50
CA ILE A 18 14.65 -3.03 -0.88
C ILE A 18 14.23 -4.50 -0.76
N LYS A 19 14.33 -5.31 -1.81
CA LYS A 19 14.03 -6.76 -1.76
C LYS A 19 14.95 -7.51 -0.80
N TYR A 20 16.22 -7.12 -0.68
CA TYR A 20 17.17 -7.65 0.31
C TYR A 20 16.81 -7.24 1.74
N LYS A 21 16.52 -5.95 1.99
CA LYS A 21 16.10 -5.44 3.30
C LYS A 21 14.74 -5.98 3.72
N LEU A 22 13.78 -6.07 2.80
CA LEU A 22 12.48 -6.70 2.98
C LEU A 22 12.64 -8.17 3.33
N ASN A 23 13.46 -8.94 2.58
CA ASN A 23 13.80 -10.33 2.92
C ASN A 23 14.34 -10.51 4.36
N ASN A 24 15.06 -9.52 4.90
CA ASN A 24 15.54 -9.50 6.29
C ASN A 24 14.51 -8.95 7.31
N THR A 25 13.49 -8.24 6.85
CA THR A 25 12.46 -7.61 7.72
C THR A 25 11.23 -8.50 7.89
N TYR A 26 10.97 -9.47 6.99
CA TYR A 26 9.84 -10.37 7.10
C TYR A 26 9.96 -11.34 8.30
N ILE A 27 9.08 -11.13 9.29
CA ILE A 27 8.93 -11.98 10.47
C ILE A 27 8.63 -13.44 10.06
N TRP A 28 7.78 -13.65 9.04
CA TRP A 28 7.37 -14.97 8.54
C TRP A 28 8.51 -15.84 7.99
N LYS A 29 9.51 -15.24 7.33
CA LYS A 29 10.63 -15.98 6.75
C LYS A 29 11.65 -16.37 7.84
N ARG A 30 11.89 -15.46 8.78
CA ARG A 30 12.65 -15.75 10.01
C ARG A 30 11.96 -16.84 10.84
N GLU A 31 10.65 -16.83 10.95
CA GLU A 31 9.91 -17.85 11.71
C GLU A 31 9.98 -19.22 11.04
N LYS A 32 9.80 -19.33 9.71
CA LYS A 32 9.93 -20.62 9.00
C LYS A 32 11.35 -21.20 9.02
N GLU A 33 12.38 -20.37 8.82
CA GLU A 33 13.78 -20.83 8.87
C GLU A 33 14.18 -21.25 10.30
N ASN A 34 13.74 -20.53 11.33
CA ASN A 34 13.97 -20.90 12.73
C ASN A 34 13.10 -22.11 13.18
N MET A 35 11.91 -22.32 12.61
CA MET A 35 11.06 -23.49 12.88
C MET A 35 11.64 -24.79 12.28
N ALA A 36 12.33 -24.71 11.14
CA ALA A 36 12.95 -25.87 10.52
C ALA A 36 14.19 -26.38 11.28
N THR A 37 14.87 -25.52 12.03
CA THR A 37 16.12 -25.86 12.74
C THR A 37 15.97 -26.11 14.24
N THR A 38 14.77 -26.01 14.82
CA THR A 38 14.62 -26.16 16.28
C THR A 38 13.36 -26.92 16.67
N LYS A 39 13.48 -28.26 16.74
CA LYS A 39 12.56 -29.08 17.54
C LYS A 39 12.67 -28.66 19.01
N LYS A 40 11.52 -28.26 19.59
CA LYS A 40 11.30 -27.92 21.01
C LYS A 40 12.15 -26.77 21.57
N ALA A 41 11.67 -25.55 21.37
CA ALA A 41 11.87 -24.47 22.34
C ALA A 41 10.51 -23.82 22.63
N THR A 42 10.14 -23.87 23.90
CA THR A 42 8.97 -23.24 24.52
C THR A 42 8.82 -21.80 24.05
N THR A 43 7.61 -21.42 23.65
CA THR A 43 7.20 -20.06 23.29
C THR A 43 7.57 -19.10 24.41
N ALA A 44 8.74 -18.47 24.31
CA ALA A 44 9.13 -17.38 25.20
C ALA A 44 8.08 -16.27 25.04
N ASN A 45 7.62 -15.78 26.18
CA ASN A 45 6.52 -14.84 26.35
C ASN A 45 6.86 -13.47 25.73
N LYS A 46 6.81 -13.35 24.40
CA LYS A 46 6.92 -12.07 23.71
C LYS A 46 5.66 -11.27 24.05
N LYS A 47 5.81 -10.10 24.67
CA LYS A 47 4.70 -9.16 24.94
C LYS A 47 3.90 -8.95 23.64
N LEU A 48 2.57 -8.99 23.70
CA LEU A 48 1.72 -8.71 22.54
C LEU A 48 1.99 -7.29 22.02
N ASP A 49 2.16 -7.16 20.71
CA ASP A 49 2.18 -5.89 19.99
C ASP A 49 1.14 -5.93 18.85
N SER A 50 0.89 -4.78 18.21
CA SER A 50 -0.11 -4.68 17.14
C SER A 50 0.22 -5.58 15.94
N ASP A 51 1.52 -5.78 15.65
CA ASP A 51 1.97 -6.54 14.49
C ASP A 51 1.72 -8.03 14.68
N ARG A 52 1.98 -8.53 15.90
CA ARG A 52 1.63 -9.89 16.28
C ARG A 52 0.12 -10.09 16.27
N LEU A 53 -0.65 -9.14 16.77
CA LEU A 53 -2.12 -9.23 16.76
C LEU A 53 -2.69 -9.29 15.33
N ILE A 54 -2.18 -8.44 14.44
CA ILE A 54 -2.49 -8.48 13.01
C ILE A 54 -2.14 -9.83 12.40
N SER A 55 -0.93 -10.34 12.69
CA SER A 55 -0.46 -11.61 12.14
C SER A 55 -1.36 -12.78 12.54
N LEU A 56 -1.73 -12.88 13.83
CA LEU A 56 -2.66 -13.89 14.33
C LEU A 56 -4.05 -13.80 13.66
N TYR A 57 -4.53 -12.58 13.40
CA TYR A 57 -5.79 -12.37 12.70
C TYR A 57 -5.71 -12.82 11.23
N MET A 58 -4.66 -12.40 10.51
CA MET A 58 -4.46 -12.78 9.12
C MET A 58 -4.34 -14.29 8.95
N ASP A 59 -3.59 -14.96 9.84
CA ASP A 59 -3.47 -16.42 9.87
C ASP A 59 -4.82 -17.09 10.10
N TYR A 60 -5.56 -16.65 11.12
CA TYR A 60 -6.90 -17.18 11.38
C TYR A 60 -7.79 -17.10 10.13
N VAL A 61 -7.83 -15.93 9.49
CA VAL A 61 -8.67 -15.69 8.32
C VAL A 61 -8.30 -16.62 7.16
N LEU A 62 -7.01 -16.84 6.94
CA LEU A 62 -6.51 -17.68 5.86
C LEU A 62 -6.72 -19.18 6.15
N GLU A 63 -6.54 -19.62 7.39
CA GLU A 63 -6.73 -21.03 7.77
C GLU A 63 -8.21 -21.43 7.85
N ASN A 64 -9.09 -20.49 8.21
CA ASN A 64 -10.51 -20.77 8.43
C ASN A 64 -11.41 -20.26 7.28
N GLU A 65 -10.86 -19.54 6.32
CA GLU A 65 -11.59 -18.93 5.20
C GLU A 65 -12.76 -18.01 5.65
N HIS A 66 -12.69 -17.49 6.88
CA HIS A 66 -13.62 -16.52 7.42
C HIS A 66 -13.01 -15.71 8.56
N ALA A 67 -13.54 -14.50 8.79
CA ALA A 67 -13.19 -13.70 9.97
C ALA A 67 -13.64 -14.42 11.26
N PRO A 68 -12.89 -14.29 12.38
CA PRO A 68 -13.33 -14.81 13.66
C PRO A 68 -14.71 -14.24 14.04
N LYS A 69 -15.55 -15.07 14.66
CA LYS A 69 -16.93 -14.66 14.99
C LYS A 69 -17.01 -13.62 16.09
N THR A 70 -16.13 -13.72 17.09
CA THR A 70 -16.10 -12.83 18.25
C THR A 70 -14.67 -12.62 18.73
N VAL A 71 -14.40 -11.45 19.32
CA VAL A 71 -13.11 -11.14 19.94
C VAL A 71 -12.81 -12.13 21.07
N TYR A 72 -13.81 -12.48 21.89
CA TYR A 72 -13.70 -13.52 22.93
C TYR A 72 -13.13 -14.83 22.39
N LYS A 73 -13.73 -15.38 21.33
CA LYS A 73 -13.31 -16.68 20.79
C LYS A 73 -11.90 -16.60 20.20
N PHE A 74 -11.62 -15.55 19.43
CA PHE A 74 -10.30 -15.30 18.85
C PHE A 74 -9.21 -15.18 19.92
N CYS A 75 -9.45 -14.40 20.99
CA CYS A 75 -8.48 -14.25 22.08
C CYS A 75 -8.26 -15.57 22.82
N LYS A 76 -9.34 -16.33 23.10
CA LYS A 76 -9.25 -17.63 23.77
C LYS A 76 -8.43 -18.65 22.98
N GLU A 77 -8.63 -18.72 21.67
CA GLU A 77 -7.88 -19.62 20.77
C GLU A 77 -6.39 -19.25 20.70
N ASN A 78 -6.08 -17.95 20.78
CA ASN A 78 -4.72 -17.42 20.74
C ASN A 78 -4.07 -17.23 22.12
N LYS A 79 -4.74 -17.67 23.20
CA LYS A 79 -4.28 -17.52 24.60
C LYS A 79 -3.99 -16.07 25.00
N LEU A 80 -4.81 -15.14 24.53
CA LEU A 80 -4.79 -13.71 24.86
C LEU A 80 -5.94 -13.37 25.82
N GLN A 81 -5.76 -12.36 26.65
CA GLN A 81 -6.88 -11.69 27.31
C GLN A 81 -7.58 -10.75 26.32
N GLU A 82 -8.91 -10.61 26.42
CA GLU A 82 -9.64 -9.66 25.55
C GLU A 82 -9.16 -8.22 25.71
N GLU A 83 -8.78 -7.82 26.92
CA GLU A 83 -8.21 -6.49 27.19
C GLU A 83 -6.95 -6.23 26.34
N GLU A 84 -6.13 -7.26 26.10
CA GLU A 84 -4.93 -7.13 25.26
C GLU A 84 -5.28 -6.83 23.80
N PHE A 85 -6.42 -7.34 23.29
CA PHE A 85 -6.92 -6.98 21.96
C PHE A 85 -7.37 -5.51 21.95
N TYR A 86 -8.17 -5.11 22.94
CA TYR A 86 -8.75 -3.77 23.02
C TYR A 86 -7.71 -2.66 23.27
N ASN A 87 -6.52 -3.00 23.77
CA ASN A 87 -5.38 -2.08 23.82
C ASN A 87 -4.90 -1.61 22.44
N PHE A 88 -5.19 -2.35 21.37
CA PHE A 88 -4.79 -2.01 20.00
C PHE A 88 -5.98 -1.70 19.09
N TYR A 89 -7.07 -2.46 19.19
CA TYR A 89 -8.24 -2.32 18.30
C TYR A 89 -9.56 -2.47 19.04
N GLY A 90 -10.52 -1.59 18.77
CA GLY A 90 -11.86 -1.66 19.37
C GLY A 90 -12.77 -2.75 18.76
N SER A 91 -12.42 -3.29 17.60
CA SER A 91 -13.20 -4.31 16.88
C SER A 91 -12.35 -4.97 15.79
N PHE A 92 -12.84 -6.08 15.21
CA PHE A 92 -12.22 -6.65 14.01
C PHE A 92 -12.27 -5.71 12.81
N GLU A 93 -13.33 -4.91 12.65
CA GLU A 93 -13.40 -3.89 11.60
C GLU A 93 -12.27 -2.85 11.76
N GLY A 94 -12.00 -2.42 13.00
CA GLY A 94 -10.88 -1.54 13.31
C GLY A 94 -9.53 -2.19 13.01
N LEU A 95 -9.38 -3.47 13.32
CA LEU A 95 -8.19 -4.25 13.02
C LEU A 95 -7.96 -4.37 11.49
N GLU A 96 -9.00 -4.71 10.72
CA GLU A 96 -8.93 -4.82 9.26
C GLU A 96 -8.51 -3.50 8.59
N LYS A 97 -9.09 -2.38 9.03
CA LYS A 97 -8.64 -1.04 8.61
C LYS A 97 -7.17 -0.80 8.99
N GLY A 98 -6.79 -1.22 10.19
CA GLY A 98 -5.42 -1.16 10.71
C GLY A 98 -4.40 -1.98 9.89
N ILE A 99 -4.82 -3.11 9.28
CA ILE A 99 -3.94 -3.90 8.40
C ILE A 99 -3.55 -3.09 7.16
N TRP A 100 -4.50 -2.41 6.54
CA TRP A 100 -4.22 -1.55 5.39
C TRP A 100 -3.33 -0.36 5.73
N GLU A 101 -3.54 0.24 6.91
CA GLU A 101 -2.65 1.27 7.45
C GLU A 101 -1.24 0.71 7.70
N LYS A 102 -1.14 -0.53 8.20
CA LYS A 102 0.16 -1.19 8.42
C LYS A 102 0.90 -1.46 7.12
N PHE A 103 0.22 -1.86 6.04
CA PHE A 103 0.85 -1.98 4.72
C PHE A 103 1.42 -0.66 4.23
N TYR A 104 0.68 0.45 4.39
CA TYR A 104 1.18 1.78 4.08
C TYR A 104 2.38 2.16 4.95
N LEU A 105 2.30 1.99 6.28
CA LEU A 105 3.37 2.35 7.19
C LEU A 105 4.64 1.54 6.92
N ASN A 106 4.52 0.24 6.65
CA ASN A 106 5.64 -0.59 6.25
C ASN A 106 6.29 -0.09 4.97
N THR A 107 5.48 0.35 4.00
CA THR A 107 5.96 0.93 2.74
C THR A 107 6.78 2.19 3.01
N VAL A 108 6.22 3.16 3.74
CA VAL A 108 6.90 4.42 4.06
C VAL A 108 8.19 4.18 4.86
N ASN A 109 8.13 3.30 5.87
CA ASN A 109 9.30 2.93 6.67
C ASN A 109 10.41 2.26 5.85
N VAL A 110 10.09 1.62 4.73
CA VAL A 110 11.08 0.98 3.84
C VAL A 110 11.71 2.03 2.93
N ILE A 111 10.91 2.88 2.28
CA ILE A 111 11.44 3.88 1.36
C ILE A 111 12.27 4.96 2.08
N GLU A 112 11.89 5.34 3.31
CA GLU A 112 12.62 6.35 4.10
C GLU A 112 13.98 5.84 4.63
N LYS A 113 14.22 4.52 4.61
CA LYS A 113 15.52 3.94 4.97
C LYS A 113 16.54 4.00 3.83
N SER A 114 16.13 4.36 2.62
CA SER A 114 17.05 4.58 1.49
C SER A 114 17.70 5.97 1.63
N PRO A 115 19.04 6.05 1.71
CA PRO A 115 19.77 7.33 1.73
C PRO A 115 19.53 8.20 0.50
N GLU A 116 19.15 7.59 -0.62
CA GLU A 116 18.89 8.25 -1.90
C GLU A 116 17.50 8.89 -1.95
N TYR A 117 16.54 8.36 -1.18
CA TYR A 117 15.14 8.79 -1.21
C TYR A 117 14.92 10.31 -1.03
N PRO A 118 15.65 11.02 -0.13
CA PRO A 118 15.55 12.47 -0.02
C PRO A 118 15.91 13.23 -1.31
N GLY A 119 16.81 12.67 -2.13
CA GLY A 119 17.27 13.27 -3.39
C GLY A 119 16.37 12.97 -4.59
N PHE A 120 15.36 12.13 -4.43
CA PHE A 120 14.45 11.77 -5.52
C PHE A 120 13.51 12.91 -5.89
N THR A 121 13.24 13.02 -7.19
CA THR A 121 12.14 13.83 -7.71
C THR A 121 10.79 13.29 -7.22
N ASN A 122 9.74 14.10 -7.25
CA ASN A 122 8.39 13.65 -6.86
C ASN A 122 7.91 12.42 -7.66
N ARG A 123 8.28 12.35 -8.94
CA ARG A 123 7.96 11.23 -9.82
C ARG A 123 8.67 9.95 -9.35
N GLU A 124 9.95 10.04 -9.03
CA GLU A 124 10.75 8.93 -8.49
C GLU A 124 10.24 8.50 -7.10
N LYS A 125 9.87 9.44 -6.23
CA LYS A 125 9.25 9.15 -4.93
C LYS A 125 7.93 8.40 -5.11
N MET A 126 7.10 8.78 -6.08
CA MET A 126 5.83 8.09 -6.37
C MET A 126 6.05 6.68 -6.95
N LEU A 127 7.00 6.52 -7.89
CA LEU A 127 7.39 5.21 -8.41
C LEU A 127 7.88 4.30 -7.28
N THR A 128 8.80 4.80 -6.46
CA THR A 128 9.38 4.08 -5.32
C THR A 128 8.31 3.65 -4.32
N PHE A 129 7.36 4.55 -4.02
CA PHE A 129 6.21 4.23 -3.18
C PHE A 129 5.38 3.08 -3.77
N TYR A 130 4.98 3.14 -5.04
CA TYR A 130 4.13 2.11 -5.62
C TYR A 130 4.84 0.76 -5.75
N TYR A 131 6.09 0.72 -6.23
CA TYR A 131 6.85 -0.54 -6.28
C TYR A 131 6.93 -1.18 -4.89
N THR A 132 7.35 -0.40 -3.89
CA THR A 132 7.47 -0.90 -2.51
C THR A 132 6.11 -1.31 -1.93
N PHE A 133 5.04 -0.55 -2.19
CA PHE A 133 3.70 -0.87 -1.70
C PHE A 133 3.22 -2.20 -2.28
N PHE A 134 3.39 -2.43 -3.58
CA PHE A 134 2.99 -3.67 -4.24
C PHE A 134 3.88 -4.86 -3.86
N GLU A 135 5.15 -4.64 -3.52
CA GLU A 135 5.98 -5.68 -2.89
C GLU A 135 5.47 -6.06 -1.48
N VAL A 136 5.08 -5.07 -0.67
CA VAL A 136 4.45 -5.31 0.65
C VAL A 136 3.14 -6.09 0.49
N LEU A 137 2.29 -5.74 -0.48
CA LEU A 137 1.08 -6.50 -0.77
C LEU A 137 1.39 -7.90 -1.28
N THR A 138 2.40 -8.06 -2.12
CA THR A 138 2.86 -9.36 -2.65
C THR A 138 3.30 -10.30 -1.53
N ALA A 139 4.02 -9.80 -0.54
CA ALA A 139 4.38 -10.58 0.65
C ALA A 139 3.16 -11.04 1.47
N ASN A 140 2.00 -10.39 1.30
CA ASN A 140 0.76 -10.68 2.00
C ASN A 140 -0.38 -11.08 1.03
N ARG A 141 -0.04 -11.58 -0.16
CA ARG A 141 -0.97 -11.71 -1.29
C ARG A 141 -2.21 -12.54 -0.97
N SER A 142 -2.04 -13.67 -0.29
CA SER A 142 -3.17 -14.55 0.05
C SER A 142 -4.24 -13.80 0.85
N TYR A 143 -3.83 -13.04 1.87
CA TYR A 143 -4.75 -12.27 2.69
C TYR A 143 -5.41 -11.15 1.89
N VAL A 144 -4.63 -10.40 1.11
CA VAL A 144 -5.12 -9.29 0.28
C VAL A 144 -6.16 -9.78 -0.73
N LEU A 145 -5.88 -10.88 -1.44
CA LEU A 145 -6.81 -11.46 -2.39
C LEU A 145 -8.06 -12.00 -1.69
N PHE A 146 -7.89 -12.68 -0.56
CA PHE A 146 -9.02 -13.20 0.21
C PHE A 146 -9.95 -12.07 0.63
N THR A 147 -9.44 -11.00 1.26
CA THR A 147 -10.29 -9.91 1.76
C THR A 147 -10.96 -9.12 0.61
N LEU A 148 -10.23 -8.84 -0.48
CA LEU A 148 -10.77 -8.02 -1.56
C LEU A 148 -11.68 -8.78 -2.53
N LYS A 149 -11.46 -10.08 -2.76
CA LYS A 149 -12.29 -10.90 -3.66
C LYS A 149 -13.51 -11.50 -2.95
N LYS A 150 -13.46 -11.70 -1.63
CA LYS A 150 -14.57 -12.28 -0.87
C LYS A 150 -15.80 -11.39 -0.82
N ASP A 151 -15.65 -10.07 -0.78
CA ASP A 151 -16.79 -9.16 -0.84
C ASP A 151 -17.01 -8.65 -2.27
N PRO A 152 -18.04 -9.17 -2.99
CA PRO A 152 -18.34 -8.71 -4.34
C PRO A 152 -18.85 -7.27 -4.37
N THR A 153 -19.07 -6.64 -3.21
CA THR A 153 -19.54 -5.26 -3.10
C THR A 153 -18.36 -4.29 -3.10
N PRO A 154 -18.15 -3.49 -4.16
CA PRO A 154 -17.03 -2.56 -4.23
C PRO A 154 -17.05 -1.51 -3.09
N ILE A 155 -18.23 -1.16 -2.59
CA ILE A 155 -18.42 -0.16 -1.52
C ILE A 155 -17.78 -0.64 -0.21
N LYS A 156 -17.94 -1.92 0.15
CA LYS A 156 -17.37 -2.46 1.39
C LYS A 156 -15.85 -2.57 1.31
N ASN A 157 -15.33 -2.92 0.14
CA ASN A 157 -13.89 -2.87 -0.13
C ASN A 157 -13.34 -1.44 0.02
N LEU A 158 -14.08 -0.42 -0.42
CA LEU A 158 -13.67 0.98 -0.22
C LEU A 158 -13.70 1.42 1.25
N GLU A 159 -14.62 0.90 2.07
CA GLU A 159 -14.72 1.27 3.48
C GLU A 159 -13.53 0.72 4.30
N GLN A 160 -13.09 -0.53 4.06
CA GLN A 160 -11.89 -1.07 4.72
C GLN A 160 -10.60 -0.31 4.30
N LEU A 161 -10.57 0.27 3.09
CA LEU A 161 -9.43 1.02 2.58
C LEU A 161 -9.40 2.49 3.01
N LYS A 162 -10.35 2.97 3.82
CA LYS A 162 -10.49 4.40 4.15
C LYS A 162 -9.26 5.01 4.82
N GLY A 163 -8.62 4.26 5.73
CA GLY A 163 -7.37 4.67 6.38
C GLY A 163 -6.22 4.79 5.38
N LEU A 164 -6.06 3.77 4.53
CA LEU A 164 -5.09 3.78 3.43
C LEU A 164 -5.31 4.96 2.48
N ARG A 165 -6.57 5.25 2.10
CA ARG A 165 -6.91 6.39 1.24
C ARG A 165 -6.43 7.70 1.86
N LYS A 166 -6.70 7.93 3.15
CA LYS A 166 -6.26 9.13 3.85
C LYS A 166 -4.73 9.27 3.78
N ASN A 167 -4.01 8.18 4.04
CA ASN A 167 -2.55 8.17 4.06
C ASN A 167 -1.94 8.41 2.68
N VAL A 168 -2.45 7.73 1.64
CA VAL A 168 -1.99 7.89 0.25
C VAL A 168 -2.25 9.30 -0.26
N LYS A 169 -3.44 9.86 0.03
CA LYS A 169 -3.73 11.26 -0.30
C LYS A 169 -2.77 12.21 0.41
N HIS A 170 -2.51 11.99 1.70
CA HIS A 170 -1.59 12.82 2.48
C HIS A 170 -0.16 12.79 1.91
N PHE A 171 0.37 11.59 1.65
CA PHE A 171 1.66 11.40 0.97
C PHE A 171 1.75 12.17 -0.34
N SER A 172 0.75 11.99 -1.21
CA SER A 172 0.72 12.59 -2.54
C SER A 172 0.60 14.12 -2.49
N LYS A 173 -0.17 14.67 -1.53
CA LYS A 173 -0.19 16.12 -1.27
C LYS A 173 1.18 16.64 -0.87
N GLY A 174 1.88 15.91 0.00
CA GLY A 174 3.23 16.26 0.42
C GLY A 174 4.20 16.40 -0.76
N LEU A 175 4.18 15.45 -1.70
CA LEU A 175 4.98 15.52 -2.92
C LEU A 175 4.66 16.78 -3.74
N VAL A 176 3.39 17.06 -4.00
CA VAL A 176 3.00 18.23 -4.79
C VAL A 176 3.32 19.54 -4.08
N ALA A 177 3.07 19.62 -2.78
CA ALA A 177 3.41 20.78 -1.96
C ALA A 177 4.92 21.06 -2.01
N GLU A 178 5.76 20.04 -1.90
CA GLU A 178 7.22 20.14 -2.07
C GLU A 178 7.58 20.71 -3.46
N GLY A 179 7.01 20.17 -4.53
CA GLY A 179 7.25 20.64 -5.90
C GLY A 179 6.70 22.04 -6.20
N ASN A 180 5.79 22.55 -5.36
CA ASN A 180 5.24 23.90 -5.46
C ASN A 180 6.02 24.94 -4.64
N LYS A 181 6.91 24.54 -3.73
CA LYS A 181 7.62 25.48 -2.82
C LYS A 181 8.39 26.56 -3.57
N ASP A 182 9.03 26.21 -4.68
CA ASP A 182 9.85 27.13 -5.46
C ASP A 182 9.04 27.95 -6.49
N LYS A 183 7.71 27.76 -6.53
CA LYS A 183 6.82 28.40 -7.50
C LYS A 183 6.10 29.59 -6.86
N THR A 184 6.59 30.79 -7.15
CA THR A 184 6.06 32.05 -6.61
C THR A 184 4.72 32.46 -7.24
N LEU A 185 4.48 32.10 -8.49
CA LEU A 185 3.25 32.42 -9.21
C LEU A 185 2.22 31.30 -9.05
N LYS A 186 1.03 31.62 -8.53
CA LYS A 186 -0.04 30.65 -8.25
C LYS A 186 -0.45 29.81 -9.47
N PHE A 187 -0.42 30.37 -10.68
CA PHE A 187 -0.79 29.62 -11.89
C PHE A 187 0.25 28.57 -12.31
N LEU A 188 1.47 28.62 -11.75
CA LEU A 188 2.50 27.60 -11.95
C LEU A 188 2.35 26.44 -10.96
N GLN A 189 1.62 26.66 -9.85
CA GLN A 189 1.42 25.66 -8.81
C GLN A 189 0.45 24.58 -9.29
N GLN A 190 0.82 23.33 -9.00
CA GLN A 190 -0.03 22.19 -9.28
C GLN A 190 -1.09 22.04 -8.17
N PRO A 191 -2.36 21.76 -8.51
CA PRO A 191 -3.44 21.64 -7.55
C PRO A 191 -3.29 20.35 -6.70
N GLU A 192 -2.88 20.52 -5.45
CA GLU A 192 -2.63 19.41 -4.50
C GLU A 192 -3.83 18.48 -4.33
N GLU A 193 -5.05 19.01 -4.23
CA GLU A 193 -6.26 18.19 -4.05
C GLU A 193 -6.50 17.28 -5.26
N ILE A 194 -6.40 17.84 -6.46
CA ILE A 194 -6.62 17.10 -7.72
C ILE A 194 -5.54 16.01 -7.86
N PHE A 195 -4.28 16.32 -7.57
CA PHE A 195 -3.21 15.32 -7.59
C PHE A 195 -3.47 14.19 -6.59
N SER A 196 -3.86 14.54 -5.35
CA SER A 196 -4.10 13.54 -4.31
C SER A 196 -5.26 12.59 -4.65
N GLU A 197 -6.33 13.09 -5.29
CA GLU A 197 -7.42 12.24 -5.76
C GLU A 197 -6.99 11.40 -6.97
N ALA A 198 -6.20 11.95 -7.89
CA ALA A 198 -5.64 11.20 -9.01
C ALA A 198 -4.74 10.05 -8.52
N ALA A 199 -3.89 10.29 -7.52
CA ALA A 199 -3.06 9.27 -6.89
C ALA A 199 -3.88 8.16 -6.22
N TRP A 200 -5.00 8.51 -5.59
CA TRP A 200 -5.91 7.50 -5.03
C TRP A 200 -6.57 6.64 -6.13
N ILE A 201 -7.06 7.28 -7.20
CA ILE A 201 -7.63 6.58 -8.36
C ILE A 201 -6.58 5.67 -9.02
N GLN A 202 -5.35 6.17 -9.18
CA GLN A 202 -4.23 5.40 -9.72
C GLN A 202 -3.91 4.19 -8.84
N LEU A 203 -3.90 4.34 -7.52
CA LEU A 203 -3.70 3.21 -6.61
C LEU A 203 -4.80 2.15 -6.77
N LEU A 204 -6.06 2.56 -6.88
CA LEU A 204 -7.18 1.62 -7.10
C LEU A 204 -7.05 0.89 -8.45
N PHE A 205 -6.63 1.60 -9.51
CA PHE A 205 -6.33 0.98 -10.80
C PHE A 205 -5.21 -0.06 -10.68
N LEU A 206 -4.08 0.30 -10.07
CA LEU A 206 -2.95 -0.61 -9.88
C LEU A 206 -3.30 -1.79 -8.98
N LEU A 207 -4.09 -1.57 -7.92
CA LEU A 207 -4.55 -2.62 -7.01
C LEU A 207 -5.36 -3.66 -7.77
N LYS A 208 -6.33 -3.21 -8.58
CA LYS A 208 -7.10 -4.09 -9.45
C LYS A 208 -6.21 -4.82 -10.44
N PHE A 209 -5.30 -4.12 -11.12
CA PHE A 209 -4.38 -4.72 -12.08
C PHE A 209 -3.54 -5.83 -11.45
N TRP A 210 -2.91 -5.56 -10.30
CA TRP A 210 -2.08 -6.50 -9.55
C TRP A 210 -2.87 -7.73 -9.03
N MET A 211 -4.14 -7.56 -8.68
CA MET A 211 -5.01 -8.68 -8.28
C MET A 211 -5.30 -9.66 -9.42
N ASP A 212 -5.26 -9.17 -10.66
CA ASP A 212 -5.55 -9.93 -11.88
C ASP A 212 -4.26 -10.36 -12.63
N ASP A 213 -3.11 -9.83 -12.22
CA ASP A 213 -1.80 -10.16 -12.81
C ASP A 213 -1.37 -11.59 -12.48
N ASN A 214 -1.16 -12.38 -13.54
CA ASN A 214 -0.68 -13.76 -13.52
C ASN A 214 0.71 -13.93 -14.16
N SER A 215 1.39 -12.82 -14.48
CA SER A 215 2.75 -12.85 -15.01
C SER A 215 3.77 -13.29 -13.94
N ALA A 216 4.93 -13.77 -14.39
CA ALA A 216 5.96 -14.24 -13.48
C ALA A 216 6.44 -13.06 -12.60
N GLN A 217 6.44 -13.26 -11.28
CA GLN A 217 6.84 -12.24 -10.30
C GLN A 217 6.07 -10.90 -10.41
N PHE A 218 4.90 -10.87 -11.04
CA PHE A 218 4.10 -9.66 -11.24
C PHE A 218 4.77 -8.59 -12.13
N GLU A 219 5.61 -9.00 -13.08
CA GLU A 219 6.29 -8.09 -14.01
C GLU A 219 5.31 -7.17 -14.79
N SER A 220 4.09 -7.64 -15.06
CA SER A 220 3.08 -6.80 -15.72
C SER A 220 2.59 -5.67 -14.82
N THR A 221 2.49 -5.92 -13.51
CA THR A 221 2.19 -4.88 -12.51
C THR A 221 3.31 -3.85 -12.46
N ASP A 222 4.58 -4.27 -12.51
CA ASP A 222 5.71 -3.34 -12.51
C ASP A 222 5.69 -2.41 -13.72
N VAL A 223 5.35 -2.96 -14.90
CA VAL A 223 5.16 -2.18 -16.13
C VAL A 223 3.95 -1.25 -16.01
N ALA A 224 2.85 -1.70 -15.39
CA ALA A 224 1.67 -0.88 -15.16
C ALA A 224 1.95 0.30 -14.20
N ILE A 225 2.75 0.08 -13.15
CA ILE A 225 3.24 1.13 -12.24
C ILE A 225 4.01 2.16 -13.04
N GLU A 226 5.05 1.74 -13.78
CA GLU A 226 5.90 2.64 -14.55
C GLU A 226 5.10 3.50 -15.54
N LYS A 227 4.28 2.84 -16.37
CA LYS A 227 3.50 3.52 -17.40
C LYS A 227 2.47 4.45 -16.80
N SER A 228 1.75 4.01 -15.77
CA SER A 228 0.69 4.85 -15.17
C SER A 228 1.27 6.06 -14.45
N VAL A 229 2.37 5.91 -13.67
CA VAL A 229 2.98 7.03 -12.96
C VAL A 229 3.54 8.04 -13.94
N ASN A 230 4.28 7.59 -14.96
CA ASN A 230 4.78 8.49 -15.97
C ASN A 230 3.65 9.23 -16.69
N THR A 231 2.59 8.53 -17.07
CA THR A 231 1.42 9.14 -17.72
C THR A 231 0.76 10.19 -16.84
N VAL A 232 0.54 9.90 -15.55
CA VAL A 232 -0.08 10.85 -14.62
C VAL A 232 0.79 12.10 -14.49
N PHE A 233 2.08 11.95 -14.22
CA PHE A 233 2.96 13.12 -14.09
C PHE A 233 3.07 13.91 -15.42
N ASP A 234 3.14 13.24 -16.57
CA ASP A 234 3.18 13.92 -17.87
C ASP A 234 1.91 14.74 -18.14
N VAL A 235 0.73 14.23 -17.74
CA VAL A 235 -0.52 14.98 -17.82
C VAL A 235 -0.49 16.18 -16.87
N PHE A 236 -0.06 15.99 -15.63
CA PHE A 236 0.01 17.08 -14.65
C PHE A 236 1.01 18.17 -15.04
N ASP A 237 2.18 17.79 -15.55
CA ASP A 237 3.25 18.73 -15.90
C ASP A 237 2.91 19.54 -17.17
N ASN A 238 2.10 19.00 -18.08
CA ASN A 238 1.89 19.58 -19.42
C ASN A 238 0.46 19.99 -19.74
N THR A 239 -0.54 19.72 -18.87
CA THR A 239 -1.96 19.97 -19.18
C THR A 239 -2.61 20.91 -18.17
N PRO A 240 -3.42 21.91 -18.60
CA PRO A 240 -4.29 22.66 -17.70
C PRO A 240 -5.35 21.74 -17.06
N LEU A 241 -5.14 21.34 -15.82
CA LEU A 241 -5.94 20.31 -15.13
C LEU A 241 -7.40 20.70 -14.93
N GLU A 242 -7.70 22.00 -14.87
CA GLU A 242 -9.08 22.51 -14.80
C GLU A 242 -9.93 21.98 -15.95
N ARG A 243 -9.37 21.91 -17.16
CA ARG A 243 -10.07 21.39 -18.35
C ARG A 243 -10.40 19.90 -18.21
N VAL A 244 -9.49 19.13 -17.62
CA VAL A 244 -9.69 17.69 -17.37
C VAL A 244 -10.80 17.48 -16.33
N VAL A 245 -10.79 18.28 -15.26
CA VAL A 245 -11.83 18.24 -14.22
C VAL A 245 -13.18 18.63 -14.80
N ASP A 246 -13.25 19.69 -15.60
CA ASP A 246 -14.51 20.15 -16.19
C ASP A 246 -15.08 19.15 -17.20
N PHE A 247 -14.22 18.48 -17.98
CA PHE A 247 -14.64 17.36 -18.81
C PHE A 247 -15.20 16.19 -17.98
N GLY A 248 -14.54 15.83 -16.87
CA GLY A 248 -15.04 14.82 -15.93
C GLY A 248 -16.41 15.17 -15.34
N LYS A 249 -16.60 16.43 -14.92
CA LYS A 249 -17.91 16.94 -14.44
C LYS A 249 -18.99 16.83 -15.52
N PHE A 250 -18.65 17.16 -16.78
CA PHE A 250 -19.58 17.01 -17.90
C PHE A 250 -20.01 15.56 -18.09
N LEU A 251 -19.06 14.61 -18.15
CA LEU A 251 -19.37 13.19 -18.30
C LEU A 251 -20.24 12.66 -17.15
N TYR A 252 -19.95 13.07 -15.91
CA TYR A 252 -20.77 12.70 -14.76
C TYR A 252 -22.20 13.20 -14.89
N LYS A 253 -22.40 14.47 -15.28
CA LYS A 253 -23.73 15.04 -15.54
C LYS A 253 -24.47 14.25 -16.62
N GLN A 254 -23.80 13.88 -17.72
CA GLN A 254 -24.40 13.06 -18.78
C GLN A 254 -24.82 11.67 -18.31
N LYS A 255 -24.03 11.04 -17.42
CA LYS A 255 -24.37 9.74 -16.84
C LYS A 255 -25.54 9.81 -15.87
N MET A 256 -25.63 10.87 -15.07
CA MET A 256 -26.72 11.07 -14.10
C MET A 256 -28.02 11.57 -14.73
N ALA A 257 -27.94 12.14 -15.94
CA ALA A 257 -29.10 12.58 -16.72
C ALA A 257 -29.77 11.44 -17.51
N LYS A 258 -29.17 10.23 -17.51
CA LYS A 258 -29.77 8.99 -18.03
C LYS A 258 -30.27 8.14 -16.87
#